data_AF-A0A946YC37-F1
#
_entry.id   AF-A0A946YC37-F1
#
_cell.length_a   1.000
_cell.length_b   1.000
_cell.length_c   1.000
_cell.angle_alpha   90.00
_cell.angle_beta   90.00
_cell.angle_gamma   90.00
#
_symmetry.space_group_name_H-M   'P 1'
#
loop_
_entity.id
_entity.type
_entity.pdbx_description
1 polymer ?
#
loop_
_entity_poly.entity_id
_entity_poly.type
_entity_poly.pdbx_seq_one_letter_code
_entity_poly.pdbx_strand_id
1 'polypeptide(L)' 'IERCSGHDGTYAVKTEFHETSMKICRPVVNSVVRANAQHYSSDCPMAGHQIENGMETQQTPEHPMSLLRLAYGI' A
#
# COMPACT_ATOMS: atom_id res chain seq x y z
N ILE A 1 -2.05 9.69 -2.56
CA ILE A 1 -3.38 9.35 -2.00
C ILE A 1 -3.33 9.80 -0.57
N GLU A 2 -4.02 10.89 -0.22
CA GLU A 2 -3.82 11.55 1.07
C GLU A 2 -4.72 10.95 2.16
N ARG A 3 -4.51 9.66 2.45
CA ARG A 3 -5.17 8.93 3.53
C ARG A 3 -4.27 7.88 4.17
N CYS A 4 -4.49 7.64 5.46
CA CYS A 4 -3.77 6.64 6.24
C CYS A 4 -4.06 5.22 5.73
N SER A 5 -3.01 4.39 5.65
CA SER A 5 -3.11 2.96 5.33
C SER A 5 -3.71 2.13 6.47
N GLY A 6 -3.75 2.68 7.70
CA GLY A 6 -4.20 1.98 8.89
C GLY A 6 -3.18 1.00 9.47
N HIS A 7 -1.93 0.97 8.98
CA HIS A 7 -0.91 0.03 9.47
C HIS A 7 -0.56 0.26 10.96
N ASP A 8 -0.30 1.50 11.36
CA ASP A 8 -0.02 1.92 12.75
C ASP A 8 0.93 0.98 13.52
N GLY A 9 2.12 0.74 12.96
CA GLY A 9 3.12 -0.14 13.58
C GLY A 9 2.61 -1.58 13.79
N THR A 10 2.67 -2.09 15.02
CA THR A 10 2.22 -3.46 15.30
C THR A 10 0.71 -3.60 15.41
N TYR A 11 -0.05 -2.50 15.40
CA TYR A 11 -1.50 -2.52 15.51
C TYR A 11 -2.14 -3.38 14.39
N ALA A 12 -1.78 -3.15 13.13
CA ALA A 12 -2.39 -3.84 12.00
C ALA A 12 -2.14 -5.36 11.94
N VAL A 13 -1.05 -5.83 12.56
CA VAL A 13 -0.66 -7.24 12.52
C VAL A 13 -1.19 -8.04 13.72
N LYS A 14 -1.76 -7.37 14.72
CA LYS A 14 -2.41 -8.01 15.85
C LYS A 14 -3.79 -8.54 15.44
N THR A 15 -4.07 -9.80 15.77
CA THR A 15 -5.34 -10.44 15.43
C THR A 15 -6.55 -9.67 15.96
N GLU A 16 -6.45 -9.05 17.14
CA GLU A 16 -7.54 -8.27 17.74
C GLU A 16 -7.92 -7.02 16.94
N PHE A 17 -6.98 -6.49 16.15
CA PHE A 17 -7.11 -5.19 15.49
C PHE A 17 -7.04 -5.26 13.96
N HIS A 18 -6.62 -6.39 13.41
CA HIS A 18 -6.39 -6.57 11.98
C HIS A 18 -7.60 -6.17 11.13
N GLU A 19 -8.81 -6.65 11.47
CA GLU A 19 -10.02 -6.31 10.72
C GLU A 19 -10.32 -4.80 10.73
N THR A 20 -10.13 -4.15 11.88
CA THR A 20 -10.34 -2.70 12.00
C THR A 20 -9.30 -1.92 11.20
N SER A 21 -8.04 -2.35 11.24
CA SER A 21 -6.97 -1.78 10.42
C SER A 21 -7.26 -1.93 8.92
N MET A 22 -7.70 -3.10 8.47
CA MET A 22 -8.07 -3.35 7.07
C MET A 22 -9.28 -2.51 6.63
N LYS A 23 -10.25 -2.29 7.53
CA LYS A 23 -11.38 -1.39 7.27
C LYS A 23 -10.93 0.05 7.01
N ILE A 24 -9.89 0.53 7.72
CA ILE A 24 -9.28 1.85 7.49
C ILE A 24 -8.53 1.88 6.15
N CYS A 25 -7.83 0.79 5.80
CA CYS A 25 -7.08 0.66 4.55
C CYS A 25 -7.98 0.63 3.30
N ARG A 26 -9.19 0.06 3.40
CA ARG A 26 -10.11 -0.17 2.26
C ARG A 26 -10.32 1.01 1.29
N PRO A 27 -10.59 2.27 1.74
CA PRO A 27 -10.69 3.41 0.82
C PRO A 27 -9.39 3.70 0.06
N VAL A 28 -8.22 3.43 0.65
CA VAL A 28 -6.91 3.60 -0.01
C VAL A 28 -6.75 2.53 -1.09
N VAL A 29 -7.00 1.26 -0.77
CA VAL A 29 -6.98 0.13 -1.73
C VAL A 29 -7.86 0.43 -2.93
N ASN A 30 -9.13 0.82 -2.69
CA ASN A 30 -10.07 1.14 -3.77
C ASN A 30 -9.58 2.29 -4.66
N SER A 31 -8.84 3.25 -4.08
CA SER A 31 -8.28 4.37 -4.83
C SER A 31 -7.09 3.94 -5.69
N VAL A 32 -6.22 3.05 -5.17
CA VAL A 32 -5.09 2.48 -5.93
C VAL A 32 -5.60 1.63 -7.10
N VAL A 33 -6.53 0.71 -6.84
CA VAL A 33 -7.12 -0.15 -7.88
C VAL A 33 -7.80 0.69 -8.96
N ARG A 34 -8.57 1.71 -8.57
CA ARG A 34 -9.26 2.60 -9.52
C ARG A 34 -8.30 3.44 -10.36
N ALA A 35 -7.14 3.81 -9.82
CA ALA A 35 -6.16 4.57 -10.57
C ALA A 35 -5.65 3.80 -11.80
N ASN A 36 -5.71 2.46 -11.76
CA ASN A 36 -5.28 1.57 -12.83
C ASN A 36 -3.90 1.96 -13.38
N ALA A 37 -3.01 2.36 -12.46
CA ALA A 37 -1.67 2.81 -12.79
C ALA A 37 -0.76 1.61 -13.04
N GLN A 38 0.17 1.77 -13.98
CA GLN A 38 1.18 0.74 -14.27
C GLN A 38 2.08 0.46 -13.06
N HIS A 39 2.38 1.52 -12.30
CA HIS A 39 3.21 1.46 -11.11
C HIS A 39 2.47 2.11 -9.95
N TYR A 40 2.64 1.56 -8.76
CA TYR A 40 2.27 2.22 -7.52
C TYR A 40 3.38 2.05 -6.51
N SER A 41 3.51 3.02 -5.61
CA SER A 41 4.62 3.09 -4.67
C SER A 41 4.17 3.74 -3.38
N SER A 42 4.90 3.44 -2.31
CA SER A 42 4.81 4.13 -1.02
C SER A 42 6.23 4.38 -0.51
N ASP A 43 6.42 5.57 0.05
CA ASP A 43 7.61 5.94 0.82
C ASP A 43 7.75 5.14 2.13
N CYS A 44 6.62 4.68 2.67
CA CYS A 44 6.57 3.78 3.81
C CYS A 44 6.35 2.32 3.35
N PRO A 45 7.35 1.42 3.46
CA PRO A 45 7.20 0.04 3.00
C PRO A 45 6.07 -0.70 3.72
N MET A 46 5.85 -0.39 5.00
CA MET A 46 4.74 -0.96 5.78
C MET A 46 3.38 -0.51 5.26
N ALA A 47 3.23 0.76 4.86
CA ALA A 47 1.99 1.24 4.28
C ALA A 47 1.74 0.62 2.90
N GLY A 48 2.78 0.49 2.08
CA GLY A 48 2.71 -0.20 0.80
C GLY A 48 2.19 -1.63 0.96
N HIS A 49 2.82 -2.44 1.82
CA HIS A 49 2.39 -3.82 2.05
C HIS A 49 1.00 -3.92 2.71
N GLN A 50 0.62 -2.96 3.57
CA GLN A 50 -0.73 -2.92 4.12
C GLN A 50 -1.80 -2.73 3.04
N ILE A 51 -1.49 -1.93 2.02
CA ILE A 51 -2.39 -1.72 0.88
C ILE A 51 -2.41 -2.98 0.01
N GLU A 52 -1.27 -3.59 -0.27
CA GLU A 52 -1.17 -4.88 -0.98
C GLU A 52 -2.01 -5.98 -0.31
N ASN A 53 -1.93 -6.11 1.02
CA ASN A 53 -2.73 -7.06 1.80
C ASN A 53 -4.25 -6.90 1.61
N GLY A 54 -4.70 -5.71 1.22
CA GLY A 54 -6.11 -5.43 0.97
C GLY A 54 -6.53 -5.61 -0.48
N MET A 55 -5.60 -5.85 -1.40
CA MET A 55 -5.90 -6.07 -2.81
C MET A 55 -6.31 -7.52 -3.08
N GLU A 56 -7.21 -7.73 -4.04
CA GLU A 56 -7.61 -9.07 -4.49
C GLU A 56 -6.50 -9.76 -5.29
N THR A 57 -5.72 -8.98 -6.04
CA THR A 57 -4.55 -9.45 -6.80
C THR A 57 -3.27 -9.04 -6.07
N GLN A 58 -2.29 -9.93 -6.01
CA GLN A 58 -0.95 -9.58 -5.53
C GLN A 58 -0.31 -8.60 -6.51
N GLN A 59 -0.32 -7.33 -6.13
CA GLN A 59 0.41 -6.26 -6.79
C GLN A 59 1.33 -5.67 -5.72
N THR A 60 2.61 -6.00 -5.75
CA THR A 60 3.57 -5.54 -4.75
C THR A 60 3.92 -4.07 -4.96
N PRO A 61 4.01 -3.25 -3.91
CA PRO A 61 4.41 -1.85 -4.04
C PRO A 61 5.85 -1.76 -4.52
N GLU A 62 6.11 -0.92 -5.51
CA GLU A 62 7.47 -0.68 -5.96
C GLU A 62 8.16 0.34 -5.06
N HIS A 63 9.42 0.12 -4.74
CA HIS A 63 10.20 1.08 -3.95
C HIS A 63 10.41 2.37 -4.77
N PRO A 64 10.22 3.58 -4.22
CA PRO A 64 10.34 4.84 -4.98
C PRO A 64 11.68 5.00 -5.69
N MET A 65 12.79 4.57 -5.04
CA MET A 65 14.12 4.60 -5.65
C MET A 65 14.26 3.68 -6.87
N SER A 66 13.53 2.56 -6.92
CA SER A 66 13.52 1.69 -8.10
C SER A 66 12.81 2.37 -9.27
N LEU A 67 11.70 3.07 -9.00
CA LEU A 67 11.00 3.85 -10.03
C LEU A 67 11.86 5.00 -10.56
N LEU A 68 12.60 5.69 -9.68
CA LEU A 68 13.57 6.71 -10.11
C LEU A 68 14.67 6.08 -10.98
N ARG A 69 15.27 4.97 -10.54
CA ARG A 69 16.27 4.24 -11.32
C ARG A 69 15.76 3.91 -12.74
N LEU A 70 14.53 3.40 -12.86
CA LEU A 70 13.88 3.13 -14.13
C LEU A 70 13.70 4.41 -14.98
N ALA A 71 13.25 5.52 -14.37
CA ALA A 71 13.06 6.79 -15.07
C ALA A 71 14.35 7.39 -15.64
N TYR A 72 15.49 7.15 -14.97
CA TYR A 72 16.81 7.58 -15.44
C TYR A 72 17.51 6.56 -16.35
N GLY A 73 16.90 5.40 -16.61
CA GLY A 73 17.49 4.36 -17.46
C GLY A 73 18.72 3.67 -16.86
N ILE A 74 18.81 3.61 -15.53
CA ILE A 74 19.90 2.97 -14.76
C ILE A 74 19.49 1.55 -14.35
#